data_AF-A0A848VX70-F1
#
_entry.id   AF-A0A848VX70-F1
#
_cell.length_a   1.000
_cell.length_b   1.000
_cell.length_c   1.000
_cell.angle_alpha   90.00
_cell.angle_beta   90.00
_cell.angle_gamma   90.00
#
_symmetry.space_group_name_H-M   'P 1'
#
loop_
_entity.id
_entity.type
_entity.pdbx_description
1 polymer ?
#
loop_
_entity_poly.entity_id
_entity_poly.type
_entity_poly.pdbx_seq_one_letter_code
_entity_poly.pdbx_strand_id
1 'polypeptide(L)'
;MNEPLATPPKWPRPPACLPHDQLDLPPNGARIAVAGLVLVRQRPGTAKGVIFITLEDETGISNIIVWRKMYERFRRAVIAGRALKVTGRIQRESGVTHVIAEGIEDISWMLDELLRPAASTEGTE
;
A
#
# COMPACT_ATOMS: atom_id res chain seq x y z
N MET A 1 -37.03 -10.46 12.63
CA MET A 1 -36.16 -9.30 12.37
C MET A 1 -34.94 -9.82 11.64
N ASN A 2 -34.98 -9.83 10.31
CA ASN A 2 -33.86 -10.27 9.49
C ASN A 2 -33.24 -9.00 8.91
N GLU A 3 -32.09 -8.61 9.45
CA GLU A 3 -31.31 -7.48 8.94
C GLU A 3 -30.77 -7.89 7.55
N PRO A 4 -30.93 -7.09 6.50
CA PRO A 4 -30.45 -7.48 5.18
C PRO A 4 -28.92 -7.58 5.23
N LEU A 5 -28.39 -8.77 4.92
CA LEU A 5 -26.95 -9.00 4.75
C LEU A 5 -26.41 -7.95 3.78
N ALA A 6 -25.63 -7.02 4.27
CA ALA A 6 -25.07 -5.93 3.48
C ALA A 6 -24.32 -6.51 2.27
N THR A 7 -24.67 -6.04 1.06
CA THR A 7 -24.01 -6.44 -0.19
C THR A 7 -22.49 -6.32 -0.02
N PRO A 8 -21.71 -7.35 -0.38
CA PRO A 8 -20.27 -7.29 -0.24
C PRO A 8 -19.73 -6.09 -1.02
N PRO A 9 -18.71 -5.39 -0.48
CA PRO A 9 -18.07 -4.28 -1.16
C PRO A 9 -17.58 -4.71 -2.55
N LYS A 10 -17.72 -3.85 -3.55
CA LYS A 10 -17.28 -4.11 -4.93
C LYS A 10 -15.74 -4.07 -5.10
N TRP A 11 -14.97 -4.05 -4.01
CA TRP A 11 -13.52 -3.89 -4.05
C TRP A 11 -12.84 -4.66 -2.89
N PRO A 12 -11.58 -5.11 -3.08
CA PRO A 12 -10.77 -5.73 -2.03
C PRO A 12 -10.69 -4.89 -0.74
N ARG A 13 -10.87 -5.55 0.42
CA ARG A 13 -10.69 -4.93 1.74
C ARG A 13 -9.43 -5.48 2.42
N PRO A 14 -8.78 -4.70 3.31
CA PRO A 14 -7.68 -5.19 4.13
C PRO A 14 -8.06 -6.52 4.82
N PRO A 15 -7.17 -7.54 4.81
CA PRO A 15 -5.75 -7.45 4.46
C PRO A 15 -5.45 -7.54 2.95
N ALA A 16 -6.43 -7.80 2.09
CA ALA A 16 -6.24 -7.87 0.64
C ALA A 16 -5.94 -6.48 0.06
N CYS A 17 -4.97 -6.43 -0.85
CA CYS A 17 -4.57 -5.19 -1.52
C CYS A 17 -5.54 -4.87 -2.67
N LEU A 18 -5.85 -3.58 -2.79
CA LEU A 18 -6.57 -2.96 -3.89
C LEU A 18 -5.53 -2.52 -4.93
N PRO A 19 -5.61 -3.00 -6.19
CA PRO A 19 -4.76 -2.49 -7.27
C PRO A 19 -4.99 -1.00 -7.53
N HIS A 20 -3.97 -0.30 -8.02
CA HIS A 20 -4.03 1.13 -8.29
C HIS A 20 -5.21 1.52 -9.21
N ASP A 21 -5.44 0.79 -10.29
CA ASP A 21 -6.53 1.06 -11.27
C ASP A 21 -7.95 0.99 -10.67
N GLN A 22 -8.09 0.42 -9.47
CA GLN A 22 -9.35 0.31 -8.74
C GLN A 22 -9.47 1.31 -7.58
N LEU A 23 -8.52 2.22 -7.40
CA LEU A 23 -8.56 3.22 -6.33
C LEU A 23 -9.78 4.15 -6.39
N ASP A 24 -10.49 4.22 -7.52
CA ASP A 24 -11.71 5.01 -7.66
C ASP A 24 -12.98 4.30 -7.16
N LEU A 25 -12.94 2.98 -6.95
CA LEU A 25 -14.10 2.21 -6.46
C LEU A 25 -14.49 2.55 -5.01
N PRO A 26 -13.57 2.62 -4.04
CA PRO A 26 -13.94 2.85 -2.64
C PRO A 26 -14.30 4.33 -2.40
N PRO A 27 -15.28 4.66 -1.57
CA PRO A 27 -15.61 6.05 -1.25
C PRO A 27 -14.47 6.75 -0.49
N ASN A 28 -14.50 8.09 -0.45
CA ASN A 28 -13.53 8.86 0.34
C ASN A 28 -13.60 8.45 1.82
N GLY A 29 -12.44 8.32 2.48
CA GLY A 29 -12.34 7.83 3.87
C GLY A 29 -12.42 6.31 4.04
N ALA A 30 -12.71 5.56 2.98
CA ALA A 30 -12.70 4.10 3.00
C ALA A 30 -11.32 3.57 3.35
N ARG A 31 -11.29 2.53 4.19
CA ARG A 31 -10.06 1.84 4.60
C ARG A 31 -9.69 0.77 3.58
N ILE A 32 -8.49 0.85 3.02
CA ILE A 32 -7.94 -0.04 1.99
C ILE A 32 -6.53 -0.50 2.36
N ALA A 33 -6.03 -1.49 1.64
CA ALA A 33 -4.60 -1.81 1.61
C ALA A 33 -4.12 -1.68 0.17
N VAL A 34 -2.90 -1.19 -0.02
CA VAL A 34 -2.19 -1.18 -1.31
C VAL A 34 -0.82 -1.80 -1.09
N ALA A 35 -0.23 -2.40 -2.12
CA ALA A 35 1.13 -2.89 -2.06
C ALA A 35 1.85 -2.52 -3.36
N GLY A 36 3.14 -2.24 -3.26
CA GLY A 36 3.92 -1.87 -4.43
C GLY A 36 5.39 -1.63 -4.12
N LEU A 37 6.17 -1.49 -5.18
CA LEU A 37 7.56 -1.07 -5.12
C LEU A 37 7.65 0.38 -4.69
N VAL A 38 8.61 0.72 -3.84
CA VAL A 38 8.81 2.12 -3.45
C VAL A 38 9.65 2.84 -4.48
N LEU A 39 9.03 3.80 -5.18
CA LEU A 39 9.73 4.63 -6.17
C LEU A 39 10.41 5.82 -5.55
N VAL A 40 9.66 6.59 -4.75
CA VAL A 40 10.09 7.90 -4.25
C VAL A 40 9.69 8.06 -2.80
N ARG A 41 10.55 8.72 -2.03
CA ARG A 41 10.26 9.23 -0.68
C ARG A 41 10.59 10.70 -0.62
N GLN A 42 9.62 11.52 -0.21
CA GLN A 42 9.84 12.95 -0.03
C GLN A 42 9.47 13.35 1.39
N ARG A 43 10.34 14.15 2.01
CA ARG A 43 10.08 14.77 3.31
C ARG A 43 10.32 16.28 3.19
N PRO A 44 9.34 17.04 2.69
CA PRO A 44 9.49 18.48 2.55
C PRO A 44 9.79 19.13 3.92
N GLY A 45 10.78 20.02 3.98
CA GLY A 45 11.18 20.68 5.22
C GLY A 45 10.06 21.48 5.89
N THR A 46 9.08 21.93 5.11
CA THR A 46 7.94 22.75 5.55
C THR A 46 6.73 21.93 6.01
N ALA A 47 6.67 20.62 5.73
CA ALA A 47 5.47 19.80 5.92
C ALA A 47 5.34 19.18 7.33
N LYS A 48 5.83 19.85 8.38
CA LYS A 48 5.70 19.43 9.81
C LYS A 48 6.07 17.94 10.07
N GLY A 49 7.01 17.39 9.31
CA GLY A 49 7.45 15.99 9.46
C GLY A 49 6.58 14.94 8.76
N VAL A 50 5.69 15.34 7.84
CA VAL A 50 5.02 14.43 6.90
C VAL A 50 6.02 13.86 5.90
N ILE A 51 5.82 12.59 5.56
CA ILE A 51 6.56 11.90 4.50
C ILE A 51 5.55 11.48 3.42
N PHE A 52 5.90 11.73 2.18
CA PHE A 52 5.20 11.22 1.01
C PHE A 52 5.97 10.03 0.46
N ILE A 53 5.27 8.94 0.16
CA ILE A 53 5.84 7.75 -0.48
C ILE A 53 5.04 7.47 -1.74
N THR A 54 5.71 7.26 -2.87
CA THR A 54 5.08 6.79 -4.10
C THR A 54 5.33 5.29 -4.21
N LEU A 55 4.25 4.51 -4.25
CA LEU A 55 4.28 3.08 -4.52
C LEU A 55 3.87 2.81 -5.96
N GLU A 56 4.46 1.82 -6.61
CA GLU A 56 4.07 1.36 -7.95
C GLU A 56 3.69 -0.12 -7.93
N ASP A 57 2.56 -0.42 -8.53
CA ASP A 57 2.16 -1.77 -8.97
C ASP A 57 2.05 -1.79 -10.50
N GLU A 58 1.71 -2.94 -11.08
CA GLU A 58 1.57 -3.12 -12.53
C GLU A 58 0.46 -2.27 -13.17
N THR A 59 -0.44 -1.71 -12.37
CA THR A 59 -1.59 -0.92 -12.81
C THR A 59 -1.41 0.59 -12.62
N GLY A 60 -0.41 1.03 -11.86
CA GLY A 60 0.01 2.43 -11.74
C GLY A 60 0.58 2.82 -10.37
N ILE A 61 0.50 4.12 -10.04
CA ILE A 61 1.18 4.71 -8.86
C ILE A 61 0.24 5.14 -7.73
N SER A 62 0.44 4.60 -6.54
CA SER A 62 -0.29 4.98 -5.33
C SER A 62 0.48 6.01 -4.49
N ASN A 63 -0.13 7.16 -4.23
CA ASN A 63 0.45 8.22 -3.40
C ASN A 63 0.11 8.01 -1.93
N ILE A 64 1.12 7.77 -1.10
CA ILE A 64 0.95 7.50 0.33
C ILE A 64 1.38 8.71 1.15
N ILE A 65 0.54 9.11 2.09
CA ILE A 65 0.86 10.14 3.08
C ILE A 65 1.12 9.46 4.43
N VAL A 66 2.32 9.65 4.96
CA VAL A 66 2.75 9.13 6.26
C VAL A 66 2.96 10.30 7.22
N TRP A 67 2.03 10.47 8.14
CA TRP A 67 2.14 11.46 9.22
C TRP A 67 3.25 11.07 10.20
N ARG A 68 3.83 12.08 10.86
CA ARG A 68 4.96 11.92 11.81
C ARG A 68 4.77 10.77 12.80
N LYS A 69 3.59 10.65 13.41
CA LYS A 69 3.27 9.58 14.38
C LYS A 69 3.37 8.17 13.75
N MET A 70 2.94 8.02 12.50
CA MET A 70 3.06 6.74 11.77
C MET A 70 4.49 6.48 11.33
N TYR A 71 5.20 7.51 10.88
CA TYR A 71 6.62 7.37 10.58
C TYR A 71 7.43 6.92 11.80
N GLU A 72 7.23 7.54 12.96
CA GLU A 72 7.91 7.15 14.20
C GLU A 72 7.64 5.69 14.59
N ARG A 73 6.39 5.23 14.39
CA ARG A 73 5.99 3.83 14.65
C ARG A 73 6.59 2.82 13.65
N PHE A 74 6.62 3.18 12.37
CA PHE A 74 7.00 2.28 11.27
C PHE A 74 8.34 2.68 10.62
N ARG A 75 9.23 3.32 11.40
CA ARG A 75 10.44 3.98 10.90
C ARG A 75 11.28 3.11 9.98
N ARG A 76 11.52 1.85 10.37
CA ARG A 76 12.35 0.91 9.60
C ARG A 76 11.76 0.66 8.21
N ALA A 77 10.48 0.32 8.13
CA ALA A 77 9.79 0.07 6.88
C ALA A 77 9.78 1.32 5.99
N VAL A 78 9.46 2.49 6.57
CA VAL A 78 9.40 3.76 5.82
C VAL A 78 10.76 4.14 5.24
N ILE A 79 11.86 3.95 5.96
CA ILE A 79 13.20 4.34 5.48
C ILE A 79 13.77 3.31 4.50
N ALA A 80 13.70 2.02 4.83
CA ALA A 80 14.50 0.99 4.18
C ALA A 80 13.72 0.06 3.23
N GLY A 81 12.40 -0.04 3.36
CA GLY A 81 11.61 -1.03 2.61
C GLY A 81 11.63 -0.77 1.11
N ARG A 82 12.05 -1.74 0.30
CA ARG A 82 12.04 -1.66 -1.17
C ARG A 82 10.65 -1.94 -1.75
N ALA A 83 9.87 -2.76 -1.07
CA ALA A 83 8.46 -2.99 -1.34
C ALA A 83 7.67 -2.85 -0.04
N LEU A 84 6.53 -2.17 -0.10
CA LEU A 84 5.69 -1.93 1.07
C LEU A 84 4.26 -2.38 0.79
N LYS A 85 3.63 -2.93 1.83
CA LYS A 85 2.17 -2.98 1.94
C LYS A 85 1.73 -1.90 2.92
N VAL A 86 0.80 -1.05 2.50
CA VAL A 86 0.27 0.04 3.29
C VAL A 86 -1.22 -0.15 3.47
N THR A 87 -1.65 -0.29 4.72
CA THR A 87 -3.08 -0.17 5.08
C THR A 87 -3.35 1.28 5.48
N GLY A 88 -4.40 1.87 4.92
CA GLY A 88 -4.71 3.27 5.15
C GLY A 88 -6.11 3.66 4.69
N ARG A 89 -6.38 4.97 4.68
CA ARG A 89 -7.67 5.52 4.23
C ARG A 89 -7.51 6.33 2.97
N ILE A 90 -8.47 6.21 2.06
CA ILE A 90 -8.52 7.07 0.88
C ILE A 90 -8.79 8.52 1.30
N GLN A 91 -8.01 9.44 0.76
CA GLN A 91 -8.27 10.88 0.74
C GLN A 91 -8.21 11.38 -0.70
N ARG A 92 -9.33 11.90 -1.20
CA ARG A 92 -9.40 12.56 -2.50
C ARG A 92 -9.37 14.07 -2.34
N GLU A 93 -8.42 14.72 -3.01
CA GLU A 93 -8.27 16.17 -2.97
C GLU A 93 -7.75 16.65 -4.32
N SER A 94 -8.42 17.66 -4.90
CA SER A 94 -8.01 18.29 -6.17
C SER A 94 -7.77 17.30 -7.32
N GLY A 95 -8.59 16.25 -7.41
CA GLY A 95 -8.48 15.22 -8.46
C GLY A 95 -7.38 14.18 -8.23
N VAL A 96 -6.66 14.23 -7.10
CA VAL A 96 -5.63 13.26 -6.74
C VAL A 96 -6.11 12.38 -5.60
N THR A 97 -5.95 11.06 -5.76
CA THR A 97 -6.22 10.07 -4.73
C THR A 97 -4.94 9.78 -3.93
N HIS A 98 -5.01 9.99 -2.61
CA HIS A 98 -3.98 9.65 -1.65
C HIS A 98 -4.46 8.54 -0.71
N VAL A 99 -3.51 7.78 -0.17
CA VAL A 99 -3.74 6.84 0.93
C VAL A 99 -3.05 7.35 2.18
N ILE A 100 -3.85 7.70 3.19
CA ILE A 100 -3.35 8.12 4.50
C ILE A 100 -2.98 6.88 5.29
N ALA A 101 -1.70 6.67 5.55
CA ALA A 101 -1.20 5.45 6.17
C ALA A 101 -1.68 5.30 7.62
N GLU A 102 -2.17 4.10 7.96
CA GLU A 102 -2.51 3.67 9.33
C GLU A 102 -1.65 2.46 9.78
N GLY A 103 -1.15 1.67 8.82
CA GLY A 103 -0.24 0.55 9.02
C GLY A 103 0.70 0.39 7.83
N ILE A 104 1.96 0.08 8.09
CA ILE A 104 2.99 -0.07 7.06
C ILE A 104 3.77 -1.35 7.35
N GLU A 105 3.81 -2.24 6.36
CA GLU A 105 4.51 -3.51 6.40
C GLU A 105 5.62 -3.49 5.35
N ASP A 106 6.83 -3.86 5.77
CA ASP A 106 7.95 -4.08 4.85
C ASP A 106 7.82 -5.49 4.26
N ILE A 107 7.52 -5.56 2.97
CA ILE A 107 7.35 -6.81 2.23
C ILE A 107 8.52 -7.07 1.27
N SER A 108 9.66 -6.40 1.50
CA SER A 108 10.86 -6.53 0.64
C SER A 108 11.39 -7.96 0.55
N TRP A 109 11.09 -8.80 1.54
CA TRP A 109 11.44 -10.22 1.52
C TRP A 109 10.83 -10.97 0.32
N MET A 110 9.69 -10.50 -0.21
CA MET A 110 9.06 -11.08 -1.41
C MET A 110 9.93 -10.84 -2.66
N LEU A 111 10.68 -9.74 -2.69
CA LEU A 111 11.61 -9.47 -3.79
C LEU A 111 12.82 -10.41 -3.73
N ASP A 112 13.25 -10.79 -2.53
CA ASP A 112 14.37 -11.72 -2.34
C ASP A 112 13.99 -13.14 -2.81
N GLU A 113 12.70 -13.49 -2.76
CA GLU A 113 12.18 -14.76 -3.29
C GLU A 113 12.27 -14.84 -4.82
N LEU A 114 12.14 -13.70 -5.53
CA LEU A 114 12.31 -13.65 -6.99
C LEU A 114 13.75 -13.93 -7.43
N LEU A 115 14.72 -13.70 -6.54
CA LEU A 115 16.14 -13.98 -6.79
C LEU A 115 16.52 -15.43 -6.46
N ARG A 116 15.63 -16.18 -5.80
CA ARG A 116 15.88 -17.59 -5.51
C ARG A 116 15.82 -18.36 -6.83
N PRO A 117 16.84 -19.15 -7.18
CA PRO A 117 16.77 -20.02 -8.34
C PRO A 117 15.51 -20.89 -8.21
N ALA A 118 14.69 -20.93 -9.26
CA ALA A 118 13.61 -21.92 -9.32
C ALA A 118 14.26 -23.29 -9.10
N ALA A 119 13.81 -24.03 -8.08
CA ALA A 119 14.29 -25.39 -7.88
C ALA A 119 14.10 -26.10 -9.22
N SER A 120 15.20 -26.56 -9.83
CA SER A 120 15.12 -27.36 -11.03
C SER A 120 14.22 -28.53 -10.69
N THR A 121 13.08 -28.63 -11.35
CA THR A 121 12.31 -29.86 -11.38
C THR A 121 13.13 -30.81 -12.25
N GLU A 122 14.19 -31.38 -11.67
CA GLU A 122 14.88 -32.49 -12.31
C GLU A 122 13.94 -33.68 -12.27
N GLY A 123 13.57 -34.12 -13.47
CA GLY A 123 12.70 -35.25 -13.71
C GLY A 123 13.20 -36.49 -12.99
N THR A 124 12.30 -37.11 -12.24
CA THR A 124 12.39 -38.55 -11.99
C THR A 124 11.69 -39.20 -13.17
N GLU A 125 12.49 -39.74 -14.10
CA GLU A 125 12.04 -40.82 -15.00
C GLU A 125 11.65 -42.06 -14.20
#